data_AF-A0A937VDT4-F1
#
_entry.id   AF-A0A937VDT4-F1
#
_cell.length_a   1.000
_cell.length_b   1.000
_cell.length_c   1.000
_cell.angle_alpha   90.00
_cell.angle_beta   90.00
_cell.angle_gamma   90.00
#
_symmetry.space_group_name_H-M   'P 1'
#
loop_
_entity.id
_entity.type
_entity.pdbx_description
1 polymer ?
#
loop_
_entity_poly.entity_id
_entity_poly.type
_entity_poly.pdbx_seq_one_letter_code
_entity_poly.pdbx_strand_id
1 'polypeptide(L)' 'MDTMTKPLETLVGELTPPLRAEVRDFVEFLLVKRRRTAPRRLRQDWAGTLQAFRQQYTSVALQHLALEWRGG' A
#
# COMPACT_ATOMS: atom_id res chain seq x y z
N MET A 1 15.00 32.89 -16.55
CA MET A 1 13.70 32.44 -16.02
C MET A 1 13.93 31.91 -14.61
N ASP A 2 13.94 32.82 -13.63
CA ASP A 2 14.14 32.51 -12.21
C ASP A 2 12.83 31.99 -11.59
N THR A 3 12.56 30.71 -11.76
CA THR A 3 11.47 30.02 -11.05
C THR A 3 11.92 29.51 -9.68
N MET A 4 13.21 29.58 -9.35
CA MET A 4 13.80 28.98 -8.15
C MET A 4 13.64 29.84 -6.87
N THR A 5 13.32 31.12 -7.02
CA THR A 5 13.22 32.08 -5.89
C THR A 5 11.79 32.51 -5.57
N LYS A 6 10.83 32.21 -6.47
CA LYS A 6 9.43 32.55 -6.25
C LYS A 6 8.80 31.60 -5.23
N PRO A 7 7.95 32.11 -4.32
CA PRO A 7 7.22 31.25 -3.40
C PRO A 7 6.25 30.35 -4.17
N LEU A 8 6.06 29.12 -3.66
CA LEU A 8 5.24 28.09 -4.29
C LEU A 8 3.82 28.58 -4.63
N GLU A 9 3.23 29.39 -3.75
CA GLU A 9 1.89 29.96 -3.91
C GLU A 9 1.79 30.84 -5.18
N THR A 10 2.82 31.62 -5.48
CA THR A 10 2.88 32.45 -6.69
C THR A 10 3.00 31.59 -7.94
N LEU A 11 3.81 30.54 -7.90
CA LEU A 11 3.95 29.61 -9.01
C LEU A 11 2.62 28.90 -9.31
N VAL A 12 1.88 28.49 -8.28
CA VAL A 12 0.56 27.85 -8.44
C VAL A 12 -0.49 28.84 -8.96
N GLY A 13 -0.38 30.12 -8.57
CA GLY A 13 -1.23 31.19 -9.11
C GLY A 13 -1.03 31.46 -10.60
N GLU A 14 0.20 31.30 -11.10
CA GLU A 14 0.55 31.48 -12.53
C GLU A 14 0.07 30.32 -13.42
N LEU A 15 -0.35 29.18 -12.85
CA LEU A 15 -0.80 28.02 -13.61
C LEU A 15 -2.19 28.20 -14.22
N THR A 16 -2.42 27.59 -15.38
CA THR A 16 -3.75 27.50 -15.99
C THR A 16 -4.68 26.61 -15.14
N PRO A 17 -6.01 26.78 -15.23
CA PRO A 17 -6.98 26.01 -14.44
C PRO A 17 -6.77 24.47 -14.42
N PRO A 18 -6.47 23.78 -15.54
CA PRO A 18 -6.25 22.33 -15.52
C PRO A 18 -4.98 21.94 -14.76
N LEU A 19 -3.90 22.71 -14.89
CA LEU A 19 -2.64 22.43 -14.19
C LEU A 19 -2.77 22.64 -12.68
N ARG A 20 -3.63 23.57 -12.23
CA ARG A 20 -3.93 23.73 -10.80
C ARG A 20 -4.62 22.49 -10.20
N ALA A 21 -5.46 21.80 -10.99
CA ALA A 21 -6.09 20.55 -10.55
C ALA A 21 -5.03 19.45 -10.36
N GLU A 22 -4.09 19.31 -11.30
CA GLU A 22 -3.00 18.33 -11.20
C GLU A 22 -2.08 18.61 -9.99
N VAL A 23 -1.75 19.89 -9.73
CA VAL A 23 -0.98 20.26 -8.55
C VAL A 23 -1.74 19.93 -7.27
N ARG A 24 -3.05 20.19 -7.22
CA ARG A 24 -3.89 19.83 -6.08
C ARG A 24 -3.85 18.33 -5.81
N ASP A 25 -4.07 17.51 -6.85
CA ASP A 25 -4.04 16.05 -6.74
C ASP A 25 -2.69 15.56 -6.23
N PHE A 26 -1.59 16.16 -6.71
CA PHE A 26 -0.25 15.83 -6.26
C PHE A 26 0.00 16.20 -4.80
N VAL A 27 -0.46 17.38 -4.36
CA VAL A 27 -0.37 17.80 -2.96
C VAL A 27 -1.19 16.88 -2.05
N GLU A 28 -2.43 16.54 -2.44
CA GLU A 28 -3.28 15.59 -1.71
C GLU A 28 -2.61 14.21 -1.60
N PHE A 29 -2.03 13.72 -2.69
CA PHE A 29 -1.25 12.48 -2.70
C PHE A 29 -0.06 12.53 -1.72
N LEU A 30 0.72 13.61 -1.71
CA LEU A 30 1.86 13.74 -0.80
C LEU A 30 1.44 13.76 0.68
N LEU A 31 0.35 14.46 1.00
CA LEU A 31 -0.21 14.50 2.36
C LEU A 31 -0.65 13.11 2.84
N VAL A 32 -1.27 12.32 1.96
CA VAL A 32 -1.68 10.94 2.25
C VAL A 32 -0.46 10.01 2.34
N LYS A 33 0.50 10.11 1.40
CA LYS A 33 1.71 9.29 1.35
C LYS A 33 2.58 9.47 2.60
N ARG A 34 2.69 10.71 3.12
CA ARG A 34 3.43 11.01 4.34
C ARG A 34 2.80 10.39 5.60
N ARG A 35 1.48 10.12 5.59
CA ARG A 35 0.81 9.38 6.68
C ARG A 35 1.05 7.88 6.62
N ARG A 36 1.37 7.34 5.44
CA ARG A 36 1.60 5.89 5.22
C ARG A 36 3.06 5.46 5.40
N THR A 37 3.96 6.37 5.72
CA THR A 37 5.42 6.17 5.60
C THR A 37 6.09 5.49 6.78
N ALA A 38 5.35 5.01 7.78
CA ALA A 38 5.91 4.00 8.66
C ALA A 38 5.89 2.68 7.88
N PRO A 39 7.03 2.15 7.41
CA PRO A 39 7.05 0.80 6.86
C PRO A 39 6.61 -0.12 8.00
N ARG A 40 5.36 -0.57 7.96
CA ARG A 40 4.96 -1.71 8.76
C ARG A 40 5.82 -2.85 8.24
N ARG A 41 6.85 -3.24 9.00
CA ARG A 41 7.57 -4.50 8.75
C ARG A 41 6.49 -5.55 8.55
N LEU A 42 6.56 -6.28 7.44
CA LEU A 42 5.67 -7.41 7.22
C LEU A 42 5.83 -8.32 8.43
N ARG A 43 4.80 -8.38 9.26
CA ARG A 43 4.75 -9.26 10.41
C ARG A 43 4.62 -10.66 9.85
N GLN A 44 5.75 -11.32 9.63
CA GLN A 44 5.85 -12.73 9.25
C GLN A 44 5.44 -13.63 10.44
N ASP A 45 4.54 -13.16 11.31
CA ASP A 45 4.06 -13.88 12.48
C ASP A 45 3.25 -15.12 12.07
N TRP A 46 2.80 -15.17 10.80
CA TRP A 46 2.22 -16.35 10.17
C TRP A 46 3.29 -17.37 9.72
N ALA A 47 4.53 -16.95 9.48
CA ALA A 47 5.60 -17.84 9.09
C ALA A 47 6.03 -18.65 10.32
N GLY A 48 5.72 -19.95 10.30
CA GLY A 48 6.04 -20.87 11.40
C GLY A 48 4.85 -21.26 12.28
N THR A 49 3.68 -20.61 12.19
CA THR A 49 2.48 -21.06 12.93
C THR A 49 2.02 -22.45 12.46
N LEU A 50 2.17 -22.74 11.18
CA LEU A 50 1.88 -24.06 10.60
C LEU A 50 2.79 -25.17 11.14
N GLN A 51 3.95 -24.85 11.72
CA GLN A 51 4.85 -25.84 12.32
C GLN A 51 4.21 -26.54 13.53
N ALA A 52 3.36 -25.85 14.29
CA ALA A 52 2.63 -26.43 15.42
C ALA A 52 1.67 -27.55 14.97
N PHE A 53 1.18 -27.47 13.73
CA PHE A 53 0.19 -28.39 13.17
C PHE A 53 0.82 -29.56 12.40
N ARG A 54 2.16 -29.62 12.30
CA ARG A 54 2.87 -30.65 11.52
C ARG A 54 2.59 -32.09 11.96
N GLN A 55 2.25 -32.28 13.23
CA GLN A 55 1.93 -33.60 13.81
C GLN A 55 0.42 -33.89 13.77
N GLN A 56 -0.40 -32.87 13.51
CA GLN A 56 -1.87 -32.98 13.52
C GLN A 56 -2.42 -33.21 12.11
N TYR A 57 -1.74 -32.67 11.09
CA TYR A 57 -2.19 -32.78 9.72
C TYR A 57 -1.04 -33.20 8.81
N THR A 58 -1.33 -34.14 7.91
CA THR A 58 -0.44 -34.51 6.82
C THR A 58 -0.78 -33.70 5.57
N SER A 59 0.16 -33.56 4.65
CA SER A 59 -0.06 -32.86 3.38
C SER A 59 -1.24 -33.43 2.58
N VAL A 60 -1.45 -34.75 2.66
CA VAL A 60 -2.56 -35.44 1.99
C VAL A 60 -3.90 -35.13 2.66
N ALA A 61 -3.97 -35.13 4.00
CA ALA A 61 -5.19 -34.77 4.72
C ALA A 61 -5.64 -33.33 4.40
N LEU A 62 -4.70 -32.40 4.32
CA LEU A 62 -4.98 -31.01 3.93
C LEU A 62 -5.46 -30.90 2.48
N GLN A 63 -4.96 -31.74 1.58
CA GLN A 63 -5.40 -31.78 0.19
C GLN A 63 -6.85 -32.24 0.06
N HIS A 64 -7.25 -33.28 0.81
CA HIS A 64 -8.65 -33.72 0.85
C HIS A 64 -9.59 -32.64 1.40
N LEU A 65 -9.24 -32.02 2.53
CA LEU A 65 -9.99 -30.90 3.09
C LEU A 65 -10.13 -29.72 2.10
N ALA A 66 -9.06 -29.41 1.36
CA ALA A 66 -9.09 -28.34 0.36
C ALA A 66 -9.93 -28.65 -0.88
N LEU A 67 -10.17 -29.93 -1.18
CA LEU A 67 -11.10 -30.36 -2.23
C LEU A 67 -12.54 -30.25 -1.74
N GLU A 68 -12.82 -30.65 -0.49
CA GLU A 68 -14.14 -30.50 0.14
C GLU A 68 -14.55 -29.03 0.22
N TRP A 69 -13.65 -28.13 0.62
CA TRP A 69 -13.94 -26.68 0.68
C TRP A 69 -14.13 -26.01 -0.68
N ARG A 70 -13.59 -26.59 -1.76
CA ARG A 70 -13.75 -26.06 -3.12
C ARG A 70 -14.92 -26.68 -3.88
N GLY A 71 -15.34 -27.88 -3.50
CA GLY A 71 -16.48 -28.59 -4.08
C GLY A 71 -17.79 -28.35 -3.33
N GLY A 72 -17.77 -27.56 -2.25
CA GLY A 72 -18.95 -27.08 -1.54
C GLY A 72 -19.56 -25.84 -2.18
#